data_AF-A0A553I0I1-F1
#
_entry.id   AF-A0A553I0I1-F1
#
_cell.length_a   1.000
_cell.length_b   1.000
_cell.length_c   1.000
_cell.angle_alpha   90.00
_cell.angle_beta   90.00
_cell.angle_gamma   90.00
#
_symmetry.space_group_name_H-M   'P 1'
#
loop_
_entity.id
_entity.type
_entity.pdbx_description
1 polymer ?
#
loop_
_entity_poly.entity_id
_entity_poly.type
_entity_poly.pdbx_seq_one_letter_code
_entity_poly.pdbx_strand_id
1 'polypeptide(L)'
;MAATVETSMNYYLDPSKGGTETYSFGTVGVLRRKFDTQAIHVNDLRGLESEFDIHTHAFQPCKWKPSTESLNSSDIIKVVYPEAEEFVKTITHATRVHCFSHLIRQNTVEDNVEALKKLEASRGKANISDKEGFGKTVPARQAHIDQSGKGARTLLYENLPTEAEKLSKTRWGTVNLWRPIRTVRRDPLCFCDGRTISEEDLVPIDAVPPPKGTSSFYESISKGDGFQTLEVRASPNHKWYYLAEMQPDEALIFKCYDTKNTSNSRCCHASFKLPGTANSAPRESMEMRFFVFYENEPLQGF
;
A
#
# COMPACT_ATOMS: atom_id res chain seq x y z
N MET A 1 -4.40 -18.32 22.09
CA MET A 1 -3.36 -18.49 21.05
C MET A 1 -3.82 -17.68 19.85
N ALA A 2 -2.96 -16.82 19.31
CA ALA A 2 -3.21 -16.14 18.03
C ALA A 2 -3.54 -17.18 16.97
N ALA A 3 -4.62 -16.98 16.21
CA ALA A 3 -4.97 -17.88 15.12
C ALA A 3 -3.99 -17.67 13.95
N THR A 4 -3.38 -18.74 13.44
CA THR A 4 -2.50 -18.66 12.27
C THR A 4 -3.26 -19.16 11.05
N VAL A 5 -3.21 -18.39 9.96
CA VAL A 5 -3.80 -18.72 8.66
C VAL A 5 -2.71 -19.16 7.70
N GLU A 6 -2.89 -20.32 7.07
CA GLU A 6 -2.08 -20.75 5.94
C GLU A 6 -2.69 -20.25 4.63
N THR A 7 -1.88 -19.59 3.81
CA THR A 7 -2.31 -19.01 2.53
C THR A 7 -1.11 -18.86 1.59
N SER A 8 -1.29 -18.17 0.48
CA SER A 8 -0.22 -17.84 -0.47
C SER A 8 -0.03 -16.33 -0.59
N MET A 9 1.21 -15.91 -0.84
CA MET A 9 1.59 -14.53 -1.12
C MET A 9 2.34 -14.43 -2.44
N ASN A 10 2.09 -13.37 -3.20
CA ASN A 10 2.83 -13.08 -4.42
C ASN A 10 4.07 -12.26 -4.07
N TYR A 11 5.26 -12.82 -4.25
CA TYR A 11 6.54 -12.12 -4.10
C TYR A 11 7.11 -11.71 -5.47
N TYR A 12 8.16 -10.89 -5.43
CA TYR A 12 8.92 -10.49 -6.60
C TYR A 12 9.41 -11.71 -7.38
N LEU A 13 9.18 -11.69 -8.69
CA LEU A 13 9.76 -12.65 -9.63
C LEU A 13 10.82 -11.96 -10.47
N ASP A 14 11.99 -12.59 -10.59
CA ASP A 14 13.08 -12.06 -11.39
C ASP A 14 12.71 -11.98 -12.90
N PRO A 15 13.08 -10.91 -13.62
CA PRO A 15 12.84 -10.76 -15.06
C PRO A 15 13.38 -11.93 -15.89
N SER A 16 14.51 -12.53 -15.51
CA SER A 16 15.05 -13.73 -16.17
C SER A 16 14.12 -14.94 -16.08
N LYS A 17 13.20 -14.94 -15.12
CA LYS A 17 12.14 -15.96 -14.92
C LYS A 17 10.77 -15.49 -15.43
N GLY A 18 10.71 -14.36 -16.12
CA GLY A 18 9.49 -13.78 -16.69
C GLY A 18 8.70 -12.88 -15.73
N GLY A 19 9.35 -12.36 -14.68
CA GLY A 19 8.84 -11.24 -13.90
C GLY A 19 8.94 -9.90 -14.64
N THR A 20 8.88 -8.78 -13.90
CA THR A 20 8.94 -7.44 -14.48
C THR A 20 9.81 -6.49 -13.66
N GLU A 21 10.32 -5.44 -14.30
CA GLU A 21 11.06 -4.33 -13.67
C GLU A 21 10.20 -3.05 -13.56
N THR A 22 9.10 -3.01 -14.31
CA THR A 22 8.15 -1.89 -14.32
C THR A 22 6.72 -2.41 -14.50
N TYR A 23 5.74 -1.67 -13.99
CA TYR A 23 4.34 -1.94 -14.28
C TYR A 23 3.53 -0.65 -14.37
N SER A 24 2.51 -0.66 -15.23
CA SER A 24 1.55 0.45 -15.33
C SER A 24 0.33 0.15 -14.48
N PHE A 25 0.10 0.86 -13.38
CA PHE A 25 -1.05 0.56 -12.52
C PHE A 25 -2.38 0.83 -13.25
N GLY A 26 -3.39 -0.01 -12.97
CA GLY A 26 -4.70 0.11 -13.61
C GLY A 26 -4.75 -0.29 -15.07
N THR A 27 -3.80 -1.09 -15.56
CA THR A 27 -3.81 -1.61 -16.94
C THR A 27 -3.97 -3.13 -16.99
N VAL A 28 -4.25 -3.65 -18.19
CA VAL A 28 -4.25 -5.09 -18.49
C VAL A 28 -2.94 -5.76 -18.07
N GLY A 29 -1.81 -5.09 -18.27
CA GLY A 29 -0.49 -5.60 -17.94
C GLY A 29 -0.35 -6.02 -16.48
N VAL A 30 -0.95 -5.27 -15.55
CA VAL A 30 -0.92 -5.60 -14.10
C VAL A 30 -1.58 -6.94 -13.80
N LEU A 31 -2.68 -7.27 -14.48
CA LEU A 31 -3.39 -8.54 -14.29
C LEU A 31 -2.66 -9.72 -14.95
N ARG A 32 -1.77 -9.45 -15.91
CA ARG A 32 -0.94 -10.45 -16.60
C ARG A 32 0.42 -10.66 -15.93
N ARG A 33 0.78 -9.85 -14.92
CA ARG A 33 2.04 -9.98 -14.19
C ARG A 33 2.19 -11.38 -13.59
N LYS A 34 3.42 -11.87 -13.61
CA LYS A 34 3.83 -13.10 -12.95
C LYS A 34 4.56 -12.77 -11.66
N PHE A 35 4.40 -13.64 -10.67
CA PHE A 35 4.94 -13.48 -9.34
C PHE A 35 5.53 -14.81 -8.85
N ASP A 36 6.47 -14.73 -7.93
CA ASP A 36 6.94 -15.88 -7.18
C ASP A 36 5.93 -16.15 -6.05
N THR A 37 4.99 -17.06 -6.30
CA THR A 37 3.89 -17.32 -5.34
C THR A 37 4.33 -18.36 -4.32
N GLN A 38 4.39 -17.96 -3.06
CA GLN A 38 4.88 -18.81 -1.96
C GLN A 38 3.81 -19.01 -0.90
N ALA A 39 3.80 -20.19 -0.29
CA ALA A 39 2.99 -20.45 0.90
C ALA A 39 3.53 -19.62 2.07
N ILE A 40 2.63 -19.03 2.86
CA ILE A 40 2.98 -18.25 4.04
C ILE A 40 2.03 -18.54 5.20
N HIS A 41 2.50 -18.27 6.40
CA HIS A 41 1.71 -18.21 7.62
C HIS A 41 1.42 -16.74 7.99
N VAL A 42 0.15 -16.39 8.14
CA VAL A 42 -0.28 -15.06 8.57
C VAL A 42 -0.93 -15.16 9.95
N ASN A 43 -0.37 -14.48 10.94
CA ASN A 43 -0.82 -14.57 12.32
C ASN A 43 -1.87 -13.49 12.62
N ASP A 44 -3.00 -13.88 13.19
CA ASP A 44 -4.01 -12.96 13.69
C ASP A 44 -3.51 -12.30 14.97
N LEU A 45 -3.34 -10.98 14.93
CA LEU A 45 -2.84 -10.19 16.05
C LEU A 45 -3.94 -9.72 17.01
N ARG A 46 -5.19 -10.18 16.85
CA ARG A 46 -6.28 -9.89 17.80
C ARG A 46 -5.90 -10.22 19.24
N GLY A 47 -6.13 -9.27 20.14
CA GLY A 47 -5.76 -9.35 21.55
C GLY A 47 -4.28 -9.05 21.83
N LEU A 48 -3.46 -8.85 20.80
CA LEU A 48 -2.04 -8.51 20.88
C LEU A 48 -1.78 -7.11 20.30
N GLU A 49 -2.81 -6.30 20.05
CA GLU A 49 -2.68 -5.02 19.35
C GLU A 49 -1.67 -4.07 20.02
N SER A 50 -1.60 -4.09 21.36
CA SER A 50 -0.69 -3.26 22.15
C SER A 50 0.78 -3.68 22.09
N GLU A 51 1.09 -4.85 21.53
CA GLU A 51 2.47 -5.33 21.36
C GLU A 51 3.13 -4.77 20.09
N PHE A 52 2.36 -4.13 19.21
CA PHE A 52 2.81 -3.61 17.92
C PHE A 52 2.76 -2.08 17.89
N ASP A 53 3.83 -1.48 17.37
CA ASP A 53 3.98 -0.04 17.22
C ASP A 53 4.77 0.30 15.95
N ILE A 54 4.51 1.49 15.40
CA ILE A 54 5.06 1.90 14.10
C ILE A 54 6.58 2.13 14.13
N HIS A 55 7.16 2.37 15.31
CA HIS A 55 8.58 2.67 15.46
C HIS A 55 9.43 1.41 15.54
N THR A 56 8.89 0.33 16.12
CA THR A 56 9.56 -0.96 16.26
C THR A 56 9.21 -1.93 15.13
N HIS A 57 7.93 -2.02 14.77
CA HIS A 57 7.40 -3.06 13.87
C HIS A 57 7.09 -2.55 12.46
N ALA A 58 7.24 -1.24 12.24
CA ALA A 58 6.84 -0.49 11.05
C ALA A 58 5.32 -0.39 10.82
N PHE A 59 4.48 -1.02 11.66
CA PHE A 59 3.03 -0.86 11.64
C PHE A 59 2.43 -0.87 13.05
N GLN A 60 1.24 -0.31 13.19
CA GLN A 60 0.52 -0.21 14.45
C GLN A 60 -1.00 -0.28 14.22
N PRO A 61 -1.71 -1.21 14.89
CA PRO A 61 -3.17 -1.18 14.99
C PRO A 61 -3.63 0.01 15.83
N CYS A 62 -4.69 0.67 15.42
CA CYS A 62 -5.22 1.84 16.12
C CYS A 62 -6.76 1.86 16.13
N LYS A 63 -7.31 2.64 17.06
CA LYS A 63 -8.72 3.06 17.01
C LYS A 63 -8.80 4.43 16.38
N TRP A 64 -9.52 4.53 15.27
CA TRP A 64 -9.74 5.79 14.57
C TRP A 64 -10.98 5.69 13.68
N LYS A 65 -11.85 6.70 13.78
CA LYS A 65 -13.03 6.85 12.93
C LYS A 65 -13.12 8.32 12.50
N PRO A 66 -13.26 8.61 11.20
CA PRO A 66 -13.50 9.97 10.73
C PRO A 66 -14.90 10.45 11.15
N SER A 67 -15.09 11.76 11.23
CA SER A 67 -16.39 12.36 11.57
C SER A 67 -17.48 12.13 10.52
N THR A 68 -17.08 11.83 9.28
CA THR A 68 -17.97 11.57 8.15
C THR A 68 -17.73 10.21 7.51
N GLU A 69 -18.80 9.61 6.99
CA GLU A 69 -18.76 8.38 6.20
C GLU A 69 -18.78 8.68 4.68
N SER A 70 -18.70 9.96 4.28
CA SER A 70 -18.67 10.36 2.87
C SER A 70 -17.47 9.75 2.15
N LEU A 71 -17.75 9.15 0.99
CA LEU A 71 -16.75 8.62 0.07
C LEU A 71 -16.50 9.57 -1.12
N ASN A 72 -17.08 10.78 -1.07
CA ASN A 72 -16.82 11.80 -2.07
C ASN A 72 -15.43 12.41 -1.85
N SER A 73 -14.59 12.46 -2.89
CA SER A 73 -13.22 12.97 -2.77
C SER A 73 -13.13 14.42 -2.26
N SER A 74 -14.08 15.29 -2.60
CA SER A 74 -14.12 16.67 -2.10
C SER A 74 -14.33 16.72 -0.58
N ASP A 75 -15.25 15.89 -0.08
CA ASP A 75 -15.52 15.80 1.37
C ASP A 75 -14.35 15.16 2.11
N ILE A 76 -13.77 14.10 1.54
CA ILE A 76 -12.57 13.45 2.10
C ILE A 76 -11.43 14.46 2.25
N ILE A 77 -11.14 15.24 1.20
CA ILE A 77 -10.06 16.23 1.22
C ILE A 77 -10.34 17.35 2.23
N LYS A 78 -11.60 17.80 2.36
CA LYS A 78 -11.95 18.94 3.22
C LYS A 78 -12.10 18.57 4.69
N VAL A 79 -12.53 17.34 4.99
CA VAL A 79 -12.90 16.91 6.34
C VAL A 79 -11.98 15.82 6.85
N VAL A 80 -11.85 14.73 6.10
CA VAL A 80 -11.15 13.53 6.56
C VAL A 80 -9.63 13.72 6.58
N TYR A 81 -9.07 14.43 5.60
CA TYR A 81 -7.63 14.69 5.53
C TYR A 81 -7.11 15.44 6.77
N PRO A 82 -7.67 16.60 7.17
CA PRO A 82 -7.25 17.29 8.40
C PRO A 82 -7.35 16.42 9.65
N GLU A 83 -8.45 15.66 9.82
CA GLU A 83 -8.62 14.76 10.96
C GLU A 83 -7.57 13.65 11.00
N ALA A 84 -7.26 13.07 9.83
CA ALA A 84 -6.27 12.02 9.71
C ALA A 84 -4.84 12.56 9.89
N GLU A 85 -4.53 13.77 9.40
CA GLU A 85 -3.24 14.43 9.60
C GLU A 85 -2.96 14.65 11.10
N GLU A 86 -3.92 15.19 11.85
CA GLU A 86 -3.79 15.36 13.31
C GLU A 86 -3.61 14.02 14.02
N PHE A 87 -4.42 13.01 13.65
CA PHE A 87 -4.29 11.68 14.23
C PHE A 87 -2.91 11.04 13.96
N VAL A 88 -2.46 11.05 12.71
CA VAL A 88 -1.14 10.54 12.30
C VAL A 88 -0.02 11.30 13.03
N LYS A 89 -0.17 12.61 13.24
CA LYS A 89 0.78 13.43 13.97
C LYS A 89 0.94 12.97 15.42
N THR A 90 -0.14 12.58 16.10
CA THR A 90 -0.07 12.05 17.48
C THR A 90 0.73 10.76 17.60
N ILE A 91 0.64 9.87 16.61
CA ILE A 91 1.31 8.55 16.62
C ILE A 91 2.77 8.66 16.18
N THR A 92 3.02 9.45 15.14
CA THR A 92 4.36 9.58 14.55
C THR A 92 5.25 10.55 15.32
N HIS A 93 4.66 11.46 16.10
CA HIS A 93 5.35 12.58 16.76
C HIS A 93 6.01 13.56 15.78
N ALA A 94 5.52 13.60 14.53
CA ALA A 94 5.97 14.54 13.51
C ALA A 94 5.64 16.00 13.89
N THR A 95 6.45 16.95 13.45
CA THR A 95 6.14 18.39 13.58
C THR A 95 5.05 18.80 12.60
N ARG A 96 5.03 18.17 11.42
CA ARG A 96 4.07 18.40 10.34
C ARG A 96 3.72 17.08 9.66
N VAL A 97 2.44 16.94 9.31
CA VAL A 97 1.91 15.85 8.50
C VAL A 97 1.17 16.45 7.31
N HIS A 98 1.27 15.82 6.14
CA HIS A 98 0.56 16.25 4.94
C HIS A 98 0.00 15.04 4.18
N CYS A 99 -1.31 14.91 4.12
CA CYS A 99 -2.01 13.92 3.32
C CYS A 99 -2.02 14.36 1.85
N PHE A 100 -1.47 13.52 0.97
CA PHE A 100 -1.34 13.87 -0.45
C PHE A 100 -2.22 13.01 -1.37
N SER A 101 -2.70 11.86 -0.92
CA SER A 101 -3.57 10.99 -1.73
C SER A 101 -4.42 10.04 -0.89
N HIS A 102 -5.52 9.57 -1.47
CA HIS A 102 -6.32 8.47 -0.95
C HIS A 102 -6.71 7.49 -2.06
N LEU A 103 -6.95 6.24 -1.69
CA LEU A 103 -7.54 5.21 -2.53
C LEU A 103 -8.67 4.51 -1.81
N ILE A 104 -9.79 4.36 -2.51
CA ILE A 104 -10.94 3.55 -2.07
C ILE A 104 -10.96 2.27 -2.90
N ARG A 105 -11.08 1.13 -2.21
CA ARG A 105 -11.18 -0.21 -2.83
C ARG A 105 -12.48 -0.86 -2.38
N GLN A 106 -13.28 -1.28 -3.34
CA GLN A 106 -14.60 -1.91 -3.15
C GLN A 106 -14.84 -3.08 -4.11
N ASN A 107 -13.82 -3.49 -4.88
CA ASN A 107 -13.93 -4.53 -5.91
C ASN A 107 -12.95 -5.67 -5.64
N THR A 108 -13.15 -6.82 -6.28
CA THR A 108 -12.29 -7.99 -6.09
C THR A 108 -11.31 -8.17 -7.24
N VAL A 109 -10.15 -8.76 -6.95
CA VAL A 109 -9.17 -9.14 -7.98
C VAL A 109 -9.80 -10.16 -8.94
N GLU A 110 -10.62 -11.07 -8.42
CA GLU A 110 -11.34 -12.07 -9.23
C GLU A 110 -12.24 -11.44 -10.29
N ASP A 111 -12.98 -10.37 -9.97
CA ASP A 111 -13.85 -9.69 -10.94
C ASP A 111 -13.04 -9.07 -12.09
N ASN A 112 -11.90 -8.45 -11.78
CA ASN A 112 -10.99 -7.90 -12.79
C ASN A 112 -10.41 -9.02 -13.67
N VAL A 113 -10.01 -10.16 -13.08
CA VAL A 113 -9.48 -11.31 -13.84
C VAL A 113 -10.55 -11.90 -14.76
N GLU A 114 -11.79 -12.06 -14.29
CA GLU A 114 -12.89 -12.59 -15.10
C GLU A 114 -13.27 -11.62 -16.23
N ALA A 115 -13.30 -10.32 -15.95
CA ALA A 115 -13.52 -9.30 -16.97
C ALA A 115 -12.42 -9.36 -18.05
N LEU A 116 -11.16 -9.53 -17.66
CA LEU A 116 -10.06 -9.65 -18.62
C LEU A 116 -10.20 -10.88 -19.50
N LYS A 117 -10.57 -12.04 -18.94
CA LYS A 117 -10.82 -13.26 -19.72
C LYS A 117 -11.89 -13.06 -20.79
N LYS A 118 -12.99 -12.39 -20.45
CA LYS A 118 -14.06 -12.06 -21.41
C LYS A 118 -13.59 -11.11 -22.51
N LEU A 119 -12.76 -10.13 -22.15
CA LEU A 119 -12.14 -9.22 -23.12
C LEU A 119 -11.21 -9.99 -24.08
N GLU A 120 -10.34 -10.83 -23.54
CA GLU A 120 -9.40 -11.66 -24.31
C GLU A 120 -10.11 -12.66 -25.23
N ALA A 121 -11.23 -13.24 -24.78
CA ALA A 121 -12.05 -14.12 -25.60
C ALA A 121 -12.75 -13.39 -26.75
N SER A 122 -13.16 -12.13 -26.55
CA SER A 122 -13.89 -11.36 -27.56
C SER A 122 -12.98 -10.67 -28.58
N ARG A 123 -11.87 -10.08 -28.15
CA ARG A 123 -10.94 -9.33 -29.02
C ARG A 123 -9.73 -10.15 -29.47
N GLY A 124 -9.47 -11.29 -28.82
CA GLY A 124 -8.23 -12.04 -28.96
C GLY A 124 -7.10 -11.43 -28.12
N LYS A 125 -6.42 -12.27 -27.33
CA LYS A 125 -5.36 -11.86 -26.40
C LYS A 125 -4.27 -10.98 -27.04
N ALA A 126 -3.84 -11.32 -28.26
CA ALA A 126 -2.80 -10.61 -29.00
C ALA A 126 -3.19 -9.18 -29.41
N ASN A 127 -4.49 -8.86 -29.43
CA ASN A 127 -5.02 -7.56 -29.83
C ASN A 127 -5.32 -6.63 -28.65
N ILE A 128 -4.83 -6.98 -27.45
CA ILE A 128 -5.04 -6.23 -26.22
C ILE A 128 -3.66 -5.88 -25.65
N SER A 129 -3.35 -4.58 -25.68
CA SER A 129 -2.10 -4.05 -25.16
C SER A 129 -2.06 -4.13 -23.63
N ASP A 130 -0.91 -4.48 -23.08
CA ASP A 130 -0.67 -4.43 -21.63
C ASP A 130 -0.75 -3.00 -21.06
N LYS A 131 -0.67 -1.98 -21.91
CA LYS A 131 -0.83 -0.57 -21.52
C LYS A 131 -2.28 -0.09 -21.54
N GLU A 132 -3.22 -0.90 -22.02
CA GLU A 132 -4.63 -0.53 -22.07
C GLU A 132 -5.20 -0.42 -20.64
N GLY A 133 -5.77 0.74 -20.31
CA GLY A 133 -6.42 0.96 -19.02
C GLY A 133 -7.58 -0.01 -18.83
N PHE A 134 -7.64 -0.68 -17.68
CA PHE A 134 -8.57 -1.77 -17.46
C PHE A 134 -8.89 -2.03 -15.99
N GLY A 135 -10.12 -2.49 -15.76
CA GLY A 135 -10.58 -2.95 -14.45
C GLY A 135 -10.92 -1.81 -13.49
N LYS A 136 -11.07 -2.19 -12.22
CA LYS A 136 -11.41 -1.27 -11.11
C LYS A 136 -10.35 -1.33 -10.01
N THR A 137 -10.46 -0.45 -9.00
CA THR A 137 -9.61 -0.50 -7.80
C THR A 137 -9.88 -1.77 -7.00
N VAL A 138 -8.85 -2.59 -6.82
CA VAL A 138 -8.89 -3.90 -6.15
C VAL A 138 -7.76 -4.02 -5.15
N PRO A 139 -7.85 -4.85 -4.10
CA PRO A 139 -6.73 -5.08 -3.18
C PRO A 139 -5.44 -5.49 -3.90
N ALA A 140 -4.30 -4.93 -3.47
CA ALA A 140 -2.97 -5.31 -3.96
C ALA A 140 -2.55 -6.64 -3.33
N ARG A 141 -2.28 -7.68 -4.12
CA ARG A 141 -1.99 -9.04 -3.63
C ARG A 141 -0.52 -9.44 -3.66
N GLN A 142 0.34 -8.53 -4.10
CA GLN A 142 1.78 -8.69 -4.07
C GLN A 142 2.38 -8.06 -2.81
N ALA A 143 3.38 -8.71 -2.23
CA ALA A 143 4.20 -8.18 -1.15
C ALA A 143 4.97 -6.95 -1.65
N HIS A 144 4.65 -5.78 -1.12
CA HIS A 144 5.25 -4.52 -1.56
C HIS A 144 5.42 -3.51 -0.42
N ILE A 145 6.27 -2.52 -0.67
CA ILE A 145 6.32 -1.26 0.05
C ILE A 145 6.04 -0.15 -0.96
N ASP A 146 5.15 0.74 -0.57
CA ASP A 146 4.50 1.72 -1.44
C ASP A 146 5.49 2.73 -2.06
N GLN A 147 6.61 3.01 -1.40
CA GLN A 147 7.67 3.87 -1.94
C GLN A 147 9.06 3.37 -1.56
N SER A 148 9.98 3.35 -2.53
CA SER A 148 11.42 3.39 -2.24
C SER A 148 11.83 4.80 -1.80
N GLY A 149 13.08 4.99 -1.36
CA GLY A 149 13.59 6.34 -1.08
C GLY A 149 13.59 7.26 -2.30
N LYS A 150 13.84 6.71 -3.50
CA LYS A 150 13.73 7.45 -4.77
C LYS A 150 12.27 7.82 -5.04
N GLY A 151 11.35 6.86 -4.92
CA GLY A 151 9.92 7.11 -5.14
C GLY A 151 9.31 8.11 -4.16
N ALA A 152 9.66 8.02 -2.88
CA ALA A 152 9.23 8.98 -1.87
C ALA A 152 9.69 10.39 -2.23
N ARG A 153 10.94 10.56 -2.69
CA ARG A 153 11.46 11.86 -3.13
C ARG A 153 10.72 12.37 -4.36
N THR A 154 10.48 11.52 -5.37
CA THR A 154 9.67 11.89 -6.53
C THR A 154 8.31 12.44 -6.11
N LEU A 155 7.58 11.69 -5.27
CA LEU A 155 6.25 12.10 -4.82
C LEU A 155 6.29 13.37 -3.94
N LEU A 156 7.35 13.59 -3.15
CA LEU A 156 7.52 14.81 -2.37
C LEU A 156 7.60 16.05 -3.28
N TYR A 157 8.45 16.01 -4.31
CA TYR A 157 8.59 17.12 -5.26
C TYR A 157 7.36 17.31 -6.15
N GLU A 158 6.61 16.24 -6.46
CA GLU A 158 5.34 16.35 -7.18
C GLU A 158 4.22 17.00 -6.35
N ASN A 159 4.19 16.74 -5.04
CA ASN A 159 3.10 17.19 -4.19
C ASN A 159 3.38 18.50 -3.46
N LEU A 160 4.63 18.80 -3.13
CA LEU A 160 5.05 20.00 -2.42
C LEU A 160 6.21 20.71 -3.16
N PRO A 161 6.08 21.05 -4.46
CA PRO A 161 7.21 21.52 -5.28
C PRO A 161 7.91 22.77 -4.73
N THR A 162 7.19 23.65 -4.05
CA THR A 162 7.73 24.90 -3.48
C THR A 162 8.42 24.70 -2.13
N GLU A 163 8.14 23.60 -1.43
CA GLU A 163 8.65 23.35 -0.08
C GLU A 163 9.60 22.14 -0.02
N ALA A 164 9.55 21.23 -1.00
CA ALA A 164 10.26 19.96 -1.02
C ALA A 164 11.77 20.11 -0.77
N GLU A 165 12.40 21.11 -1.39
CA GLU A 165 13.82 21.40 -1.21
C GLU A 165 14.18 21.74 0.24
N LYS A 166 13.32 22.49 0.94
CA LYS A 166 13.51 22.83 2.35
C LYS A 166 13.19 21.63 3.24
N LEU A 167 12.03 21.00 3.04
CA LEU A 167 11.54 19.91 3.88
C LEU A 167 12.43 18.67 3.79
N SER A 168 13.02 18.42 2.62
CA SER A 168 13.94 17.31 2.42
C SER A 168 15.25 17.45 3.20
N LYS A 169 15.53 18.65 3.77
CA LYS A 169 16.73 18.95 4.58
C LYS A 169 16.67 18.49 6.04
N THR A 170 15.49 18.08 6.46
CA THR A 170 15.22 17.56 7.80
C THR A 170 14.76 16.12 7.72
N ARG A 171 14.63 15.42 8.85
CA ARG A 171 14.08 14.06 8.83
C ARG A 171 12.65 14.10 8.31
N TRP A 172 12.32 13.19 7.40
CA TRP A 172 10.98 13.06 6.85
C TRP A 172 10.76 11.64 6.34
N GLY A 173 9.51 11.29 6.09
CA GLY A 173 9.13 9.96 5.63
C GLY A 173 7.76 9.91 4.99
N THR A 174 7.34 8.71 4.60
CA THR A 174 5.97 8.41 4.17
C THR A 174 5.35 7.35 5.07
N VAL A 175 4.11 7.60 5.47
CA VAL A 175 3.28 6.65 6.21
C VAL A 175 1.91 6.57 5.55
N ASN A 176 1.24 5.45 5.73
CA ASN A 176 -0.12 5.26 5.27
C ASN A 176 -1.04 5.01 6.47
N LEU A 177 -2.27 5.51 6.39
CA LEU A 177 -3.36 5.16 7.30
C LEU A 177 -4.41 4.39 6.50
N TRP A 178 -4.61 3.13 6.86
CA TRP A 178 -5.58 2.25 6.24
C TRP A 178 -6.73 1.98 7.19
N ARG A 179 -7.98 2.08 6.71
CA ARG A 179 -9.16 1.74 7.50
C ARG A 179 -10.21 0.97 6.70
N PRO A 180 -10.97 0.09 7.36
CA PRO A 180 -12.20 -0.45 6.79
C PRO A 180 -13.30 0.61 6.72
N ILE A 181 -14.07 0.60 5.64
CA ILE A 181 -15.35 1.30 5.54
C ILE A 181 -16.47 0.43 6.12
N ARG A 182 -16.36 -0.90 5.90
CA ARG A 182 -17.23 -1.95 6.48
C ARG A 182 -16.36 -3.03 7.11
N THR A 183 -16.97 -3.87 7.97
CA THR A 183 -16.26 -4.99 8.59
C THR A 183 -15.55 -5.88 7.56
N VAL A 184 -14.25 -6.10 7.76
CA VAL A 184 -13.40 -6.84 6.80
C VAL A 184 -13.55 -8.34 6.99
N ARG A 185 -14.25 -8.99 6.06
CA ARG A 185 -14.41 -10.46 6.08
C ARG A 185 -13.71 -11.18 4.93
N ARG A 186 -13.20 -10.44 3.96
CA ARG A 186 -12.55 -10.96 2.75
C ARG A 186 -11.39 -10.05 2.39
N ASP A 187 -10.37 -10.64 1.76
CA ASP A 187 -9.20 -9.93 1.26
C ASP A 187 -8.60 -8.97 2.33
N PRO A 188 -8.38 -9.40 3.59
CA PRO A 188 -7.79 -8.54 4.62
C PRO A 188 -6.40 -8.05 4.20
N LEU A 189 -5.94 -6.99 4.86
CA LEU A 189 -4.57 -6.50 4.73
C LEU A 189 -3.70 -7.23 5.76
N CYS A 190 -2.52 -7.68 5.33
CA CYS A 190 -1.48 -8.22 6.19
C CYS A 190 -0.18 -7.41 6.06
N PHE A 191 0.63 -7.48 7.10
CA PHE A 191 1.85 -6.71 7.29
C PHE A 191 2.95 -7.65 7.73
N CYS A 192 4.13 -7.47 7.16
CA CYS A 192 5.33 -8.13 7.62
C CYS A 192 5.97 -7.26 8.71
N ASP A 193 6.39 -7.86 9.82
CA ASP A 193 7.21 -7.20 10.83
C ASP A 193 8.47 -6.65 10.19
N GLY A 194 8.63 -5.33 10.19
CA GLY A 194 9.73 -4.65 9.51
C GLY A 194 11.11 -5.18 9.88
N ARG A 195 11.28 -5.66 11.13
CA ARG A 195 12.55 -6.22 11.63
C ARG A 195 12.94 -7.56 11.00
N THR A 196 12.01 -8.18 10.27
CA THR A 196 12.21 -9.48 9.63
C THR A 196 12.45 -9.38 8.12
N ILE A 197 12.47 -8.17 7.58
CA ILE A 197 12.75 -7.87 6.17
C ILE A 197 14.18 -7.36 6.07
N SER A 198 15.02 -8.03 5.27
CA SER A 198 16.38 -7.57 5.02
C SER A 198 16.48 -6.69 3.77
N GLU A 199 17.57 -5.91 3.61
CA GLU A 199 17.72 -5.06 2.42
C GLU A 199 17.82 -5.91 1.13
N GLU A 200 18.41 -7.10 1.19
CA GLU A 200 18.56 -7.98 0.02
C GLU A 200 17.22 -8.52 -0.51
N ASP A 201 16.18 -8.52 0.33
CA ASP A 201 14.82 -8.87 -0.05
C ASP A 201 14.16 -7.74 -0.84
N LEU A 202 14.65 -6.50 -0.75
CA LEU A 202 14.00 -5.34 -1.33
C LEU A 202 14.43 -5.08 -2.78
N VAL A 203 13.44 -4.98 -3.67
CA VAL A 203 13.65 -4.85 -5.11
C VAL A 203 12.96 -3.60 -5.64
N PRO A 204 13.72 -2.60 -6.10
CA PRO A 204 13.12 -1.42 -6.71
C PRO A 204 12.38 -1.75 -8.00
N ILE A 205 11.14 -1.25 -8.11
CA ILE A 205 10.28 -1.42 -9.29
C ILE A 205 9.62 -0.09 -9.65
N ASP A 206 9.68 0.29 -10.92
CA ASP A 206 9.08 1.55 -11.37
C ASP A 206 7.58 1.36 -11.66
N ALA A 207 6.75 2.07 -10.88
CA ALA A 207 5.30 2.11 -11.02
C ALA A 207 4.91 3.33 -11.87
N VAL A 208 4.35 3.07 -13.04
CA VAL A 208 4.04 4.09 -14.05
C VAL A 208 2.53 4.32 -14.11
N PRO A 209 2.05 5.57 -14.26
CA PRO A 209 0.63 5.81 -14.47
C PRO A 209 0.12 5.19 -15.78
N PRO A 210 -1.18 4.85 -15.85
CA PRO A 210 -1.79 4.41 -17.09
C PRO A 210 -1.78 5.56 -18.11
N PRO A 211 -1.89 5.27 -19.42
CA PRO A 211 -1.96 6.32 -20.43
C PRO A 211 -3.04 7.35 -20.12
N LYS A 212 -2.76 8.64 -20.38
CA LYS A 212 -3.69 9.74 -20.10
C LYS A 212 -5.06 9.46 -20.72
N GLY A 213 -6.13 9.62 -19.93
CA GLY A 213 -7.52 9.40 -20.36
C GLY A 213 -8.02 7.96 -20.31
N THR A 214 -7.24 7.01 -19.78
CA THR A 214 -7.64 5.58 -19.76
C THR A 214 -8.14 5.06 -18.40
N SER A 215 -7.89 5.76 -17.28
CA SER A 215 -8.55 5.49 -15.99
C SER A 215 -8.34 6.62 -14.98
N SER A 216 -9.42 7.13 -14.36
CA SER A 216 -9.37 8.22 -13.39
C SER A 216 -9.02 7.78 -11.96
N PHE A 217 -9.09 6.49 -11.64
CA PHE A 217 -9.04 6.01 -10.25
C PHE A 217 -7.66 6.11 -9.58
N TYR A 218 -6.60 6.18 -10.38
CA TYR A 218 -5.21 6.21 -9.89
C TYR A 218 -4.45 7.48 -10.29
N GLU A 219 -5.11 8.43 -10.96
CA GLU A 219 -4.50 9.70 -11.38
C GLU A 219 -4.01 10.54 -10.18
N SER A 220 -4.59 10.34 -9.00
CA SER A 220 -4.16 11.01 -7.77
C SER A 220 -2.88 10.44 -7.14
N ILE A 221 -2.38 9.28 -7.60
CA ILE A 221 -1.20 8.64 -6.98
C ILE A 221 0.09 9.36 -7.39
N SER A 222 0.24 9.74 -8.65
CA SER A 222 1.40 10.48 -9.17
C SER A 222 0.94 11.51 -10.20
N LYS A 223 1.52 12.70 -10.14
CA LYS A 223 1.27 13.82 -11.06
C LYS A 223 2.27 13.84 -12.23
N GLY A 224 3.33 13.04 -12.15
CA GLY A 224 4.40 12.95 -13.14
C GLY A 224 4.40 11.63 -13.91
N ASP A 225 5.59 11.15 -14.26
CA ASP A 225 5.79 9.95 -15.08
C ASP A 225 5.82 8.65 -14.26
N GLY A 226 5.42 8.71 -12.99
CA GLY A 226 5.45 7.59 -12.05
C GLY A 226 6.52 7.73 -10.97
N PHE A 227 6.64 6.70 -10.15
CA PHE A 227 7.53 6.67 -9.00
C PHE A 227 8.01 5.26 -8.72
N GLN A 228 9.08 5.14 -7.94
CA GLN A 228 9.66 3.84 -7.61
C GLN A 228 9.05 3.26 -6.33
N THR A 229 8.58 2.03 -6.42
CA THR A 229 8.10 1.19 -5.32
C THR A 229 9.16 0.17 -4.94
N LEU A 230 8.92 -0.61 -3.88
CA LEU A 230 9.72 -1.81 -3.60
C LEU A 230 8.81 -3.04 -3.66
N GLU A 231 9.20 -4.04 -4.43
CA GLU A 231 8.70 -5.40 -4.29
C GLU A 231 9.66 -6.22 -3.43
N VAL A 232 9.19 -7.34 -2.90
CA VAL A 232 9.94 -8.11 -1.90
C VAL A 232 10.19 -9.52 -2.41
N ARG A 233 11.41 -10.04 -2.23
CA ARG A 233 11.75 -11.45 -2.46
C ARG A 233 11.15 -12.31 -1.36
N ALA A 234 10.85 -13.57 -1.65
CA ALA A 234 10.40 -14.47 -0.61
C ALA A 234 11.53 -14.80 0.36
N SER A 235 11.23 -14.77 1.66
CA SER A 235 12.17 -15.11 2.72
C SER A 235 11.45 -15.91 3.82
N PRO A 236 12.03 -17.01 4.33
CA PRO A 236 11.45 -17.77 5.44
C PRO A 236 11.47 -17.00 6.76
N ASN A 237 12.23 -15.90 6.84
CA ASN A 237 12.31 -15.07 8.04
C ASN A 237 11.10 -14.14 8.20
N HIS A 238 10.37 -13.86 7.11
CA HIS A 238 9.22 -12.96 7.11
C HIS A 238 8.15 -13.40 8.10
N LYS A 239 7.78 -12.50 9.01
CA LYS A 239 6.67 -12.72 9.95
C LYS A 239 5.48 -11.86 9.57
N TRP A 240 4.46 -12.51 9.02
CA TRP A 240 3.23 -11.85 8.59
C TRP A 240 2.17 -11.83 9.69
N TYR A 241 1.49 -10.70 9.80
CA TYR A 241 0.40 -10.46 10.74
C TYR A 241 -0.77 -9.82 10.02
N TYR A 242 -1.98 -10.09 10.50
CA TYR A 242 -3.19 -9.39 10.11
C TYR A 242 -4.09 -9.21 11.32
N LEU A 243 -5.10 -8.36 11.19
CA LEU A 243 -6.08 -8.15 12.24
C LEU A 243 -7.43 -8.68 11.75
N ALA A 244 -7.93 -9.76 12.35
CA ALA A 244 -9.17 -10.39 11.89
C ALA A 244 -10.40 -9.50 12.09
N GLU A 245 -11.37 -9.58 11.18
CA GLU A 245 -12.66 -8.89 11.26
C GLU A 245 -12.56 -7.41 11.67
N MET A 246 -11.62 -6.67 11.06
CA MET A 246 -11.47 -5.25 11.36
C MET A 246 -12.76 -4.47 11.18
N GLN A 247 -13.11 -3.68 12.19
CA GLN A 247 -14.32 -2.88 12.27
C GLN A 247 -14.08 -1.45 11.73
N PRO A 248 -15.15 -0.72 11.33
CA PRO A 248 -15.01 0.62 10.74
C PRO A 248 -14.42 1.71 11.66
N ASP A 249 -14.34 1.46 12.97
CA ASP A 249 -13.69 2.28 14.00
C ASP A 249 -12.21 1.92 14.25
N GLU A 250 -11.68 0.99 13.46
CA GLU A 250 -10.30 0.54 13.53
C GLU A 250 -9.50 1.02 12.33
N ALA A 251 -8.20 1.21 12.55
CA ALA A 251 -7.27 1.59 11.51
C ALA A 251 -5.92 0.88 11.73
N LEU A 252 -5.11 0.89 10.68
CA LEU A 252 -3.73 0.46 10.71
C LEU A 252 -2.89 1.58 10.12
N ILE A 253 -1.93 2.07 10.90
CA ILE A 253 -0.90 2.99 10.41
C ILE A 253 0.37 2.19 10.14
N PHE A 254 1.02 2.46 9.02
CA PHE A 254 2.27 1.77 8.67
C PHE A 254 3.23 2.67 7.90
N LYS A 255 4.53 2.43 8.08
CA LYS A 255 5.61 3.25 7.56
C LYS A 255 6.14 2.67 6.26
N CYS A 256 6.23 3.48 5.21
CA CYS A 256 6.78 3.07 3.92
C CYS A 256 8.23 3.55 3.76
N TYR A 257 8.54 4.76 4.23
CA TYR A 257 9.86 5.37 4.12
C TYR A 257 10.14 6.32 5.30
N ASP A 258 11.40 6.45 5.72
CA ASP A 258 11.89 7.43 6.69
C ASP A 258 13.39 7.65 6.45
N THR A 259 13.83 8.90 6.35
CA THR A 259 15.22 9.25 6.04
C THR A 259 16.23 8.88 7.12
N LYS A 260 15.81 8.70 8.38
CA LYS A 260 16.72 8.26 9.46
C LYS A 260 16.76 6.76 9.67
N ASN A 261 15.81 6.00 9.11
CA ASN A 261 15.70 4.58 9.41
C ASN A 261 16.24 3.67 8.30
N THR A 262 16.80 2.54 8.73
CA THR A 262 17.27 1.41 7.90
C THR A 262 16.10 0.59 7.32
N SER A 263 16.35 -0.32 6.37
CA SER A 263 15.44 -1.40 5.89
C SER A 263 14.37 -1.82 6.88
N ASN A 264 14.80 -2.12 8.11
CA ASN A 264 13.98 -2.68 9.18
C ASN A 264 12.80 -1.82 9.63
N SER A 265 12.68 -0.57 9.13
CA SER A 265 11.58 0.33 9.47
C SER A 265 10.51 0.43 8.38
N ARG A 266 10.58 -0.38 7.32
CA ARG A 266 9.62 -0.31 6.22
C ARG A 266 8.64 -1.45 6.35
N CYS A 267 7.36 -1.14 6.27
CA CYS A 267 6.32 -2.13 6.38
C CYS A 267 5.98 -2.69 5.00
N CYS A 268 6.49 -3.90 4.73
CA CYS A 268 5.96 -4.68 3.62
C CYS A 268 4.54 -5.11 3.95
N HIS A 269 3.63 -4.88 3.02
CA HIS A 269 2.22 -5.20 3.19
C HIS A 269 1.63 -5.74 1.90
N ALA A 270 0.51 -6.44 2.05
CA ALA A 270 -0.25 -7.01 0.95
C ALA A 270 -1.65 -7.39 1.44
N SER A 271 -2.57 -7.53 0.50
CA SER A 271 -3.80 -8.26 0.76
C SER A 271 -3.60 -9.74 0.45
N PHE A 272 -4.19 -10.62 1.26
CA PHE A 272 -4.12 -12.05 1.06
C PHE A 272 -5.51 -12.69 0.99
N LYS A 273 -5.58 -13.89 0.39
CA LYS A 273 -6.80 -14.69 0.37
C LYS A 273 -7.00 -15.36 1.72
N LEU A 274 -8.01 -14.93 2.46
CA LEU A 274 -8.45 -15.62 3.67
C LEU A 274 -9.26 -16.87 3.26
N PRO A 275 -8.85 -18.10 3.65
CA PRO A 275 -9.57 -19.30 3.30
C PRO A 275 -11.03 -19.27 3.78
N GLY A 276 -11.94 -19.80 2.96
CA GLY A 276 -13.38 -19.88 3.29
C GLY A 276 -14.18 -18.58 3.04
N THR A 277 -13.55 -17.49 2.62
CA THR A 277 -14.25 -16.18 2.49
C THR A 277 -14.51 -15.74 1.06
N ALA A 278 -14.38 -16.65 0.08
CA ALA A 278 -14.52 -16.32 -1.34
C ALA A 278 -15.92 -15.81 -1.73
N ASN A 279 -16.96 -16.21 -0.99
CA ASN A 279 -18.35 -15.78 -1.21
C ASN A 279 -18.76 -14.60 -0.34
N SER A 280 -17.87 -14.13 0.55
CA SER A 280 -18.12 -12.93 1.33
C SER A 280 -18.11 -11.68 0.45
N ALA A 281 -18.82 -10.64 0.88
CA ALA A 281 -18.85 -9.35 0.21
C ALA A 281 -17.43 -8.81 -0.02
N PRO A 282 -17.18 -8.10 -1.13
CA PRO A 282 -15.91 -7.42 -1.36
C PRO A 282 -15.53 -6.51 -0.20
N ARG A 283 -14.24 -6.45 0.12
CA ARG A 283 -13.74 -5.51 1.14
C ARG A 283 -13.97 -4.08 0.67
N GLU A 284 -14.54 -3.28 1.56
CA GLU A 284 -14.62 -1.83 1.41
C GLU A 284 -13.62 -1.17 2.35
N SER A 285 -12.61 -0.50 1.80
CA SER A 285 -11.51 0.11 2.57
C SER A 285 -11.04 1.41 1.95
N MET A 286 -10.51 2.29 2.79
CA MET A 286 -9.84 3.52 2.39
C MET A 286 -8.40 3.51 2.91
N GLU A 287 -7.47 3.88 2.04
CA GLU A 287 -6.07 4.09 2.37
C GLU A 287 -5.71 5.53 2.06
N MET A 288 -5.12 6.23 3.01
CA MET A 288 -4.60 7.58 2.85
C MET A 288 -3.08 7.57 3.01
N ARG A 289 -2.39 8.39 2.22
CA ARG A 289 -0.92 8.48 2.23
C ARG A 289 -0.48 9.85 2.69
N PHE A 290 0.53 9.86 3.55
CA PHE A 290 1.00 11.06 4.22
C PHE A 290 2.51 11.21 4.07
N PHE A 291 2.95 12.45 3.90
CA PHE A 291 4.30 12.83 4.30
C PHE A 291 4.29 13.17 5.79
N VAL A 292 5.32 12.72 6.50
CA VAL A 292 5.61 13.14 7.88
C VAL A 292 6.95 13.84 7.92
N PHE A 293 7.01 14.99 8.60
CA PHE A 293 8.21 15.82 8.70
C PHE A 293 8.56 16.05 10.17
N TYR A 294 9.86 16.02 10.47
CA TYR A 294 10.43 16.32 11.77
C TYR A 294 11.37 17.51 11.56
N GLU A 295 10.80 18.69 11.38
CA GLU A 295 11.50 19.90 10.93
C GLU A 295 12.57 20.39 11.92
N ASN A 296 12.51 19.91 13.16
CA ASN A 296 13.48 20.12 14.23
C ASN A 296 14.64 19.10 14.24
N GLU A 297 14.67 18.14 13.29
CA GLU A 297 15.71 17.13 13.16
C GLU A 297 16.47 17.28 11.82
N PRO A 298 17.49 18.14 11.72
CA PRO A 298 18.30 18.26 10.51
C PRO A 298 18.96 16.93 10.10
N LEU A 299 19.00 16.64 8.80
CA LEU A 299 19.81 15.54 8.27
C LEU A 299 21.27 16.02 8.13
N GLN A 300 22.21 15.18 8.57
CA GLN A 300 23.64 15.47 8.41
C GLN A 300 24.07 15.12 6.97
N GLY A 301 24.71 16.07 6.27
CA GLY A 301 25.36 15.83 4.98
C GLY A 301 24.42 15.85 3.76
N PHE A 302 23.91 17.03 3.41
CA PHE A 302 23.61 17.30 1.99
C PHE A 302 24.91 17.44 1.20
#